data_AF-A0A9R1KEY5-F1
#
_entry.id   AF-A0A9R1KEY5-F1
#
_cell.length_a   1.000
_cell.length_b   1.000
_cell.length_c   1.000
_cell.angle_alpha   90.00
_cell.angle_beta   90.00
_cell.angle_gamma   90.00
#
_symmetry.space_group_name_H-M   'P 1'
#
loop_
_entity.id
_entity.type
_entity.pdbx_description
1 polymer ?
#
loop_
_entity_poly.entity_id
_entity_poly.type
_entity_poly.pdbx_seq_one_letter_code
_entity_poly.pdbx_strand_id
1 'polypeptide(L)'
;GVFRTALSRNEAPEAFALQAVQEAIKPQKQTVLVLEENQTLENALRRLLQELVSSAVQSGKGIMQYGNSLDSGESNCLITHLLDIMLYLCERGHVEGGMVFQLLEDLTDMSTIKDCKDVFGYIESKQDVLGKQELFGRGKLVMLRTCNQLLRRLSKSNDVVFCGRIIMFLAHFFPLSERSALNIKGVFNTSNETKYEKDATDGISVDFNFYQTLWSLQEHFRNPALTTTNPTKWQKFASNLTVVLSTFEAQPLSDADGKHNNLEQEEDAAFNIKYLTSSKLMGLELKDASFRRHILVQCLIFFDYLKAPGKTDKEGPSESMKEEIKSCEERVKNLLEMIPPKGKEFLQSIEHILEREKNWVWWKRDGCPAFEKQPFEKKSSQAGARKRKPRWRLGNKELAQLWKWAELNPDRGLVQICCKSLPC
;
A
#
# COMPACT_ATOMS: atom_id res chain seq x y z
N GLY A 1 0.73 -21.54 -34.79
CA GLY A 1 0.60 -21.12 -36.20
C GLY A 1 0.01 -19.74 -36.29
N VAL A 2 -1.30 -19.62 -36.13
CA VAL A 2 -2.09 -18.37 -36.32
C VAL A 2 -1.49 -17.14 -35.62
N PHE A 3 -1.24 -17.20 -34.31
CA PHE A 3 -0.68 -16.05 -33.57
C PHE A 3 0.74 -15.67 -34.01
N ARG A 4 1.57 -16.61 -34.50
CA ARG A 4 2.89 -16.25 -35.06
C ARG A 4 2.76 -15.43 -36.35
N THR A 5 1.80 -15.80 -37.20
CA THR A 5 1.47 -15.02 -38.40
C THR A 5 0.89 -13.66 -38.03
N ALA A 6 0.04 -13.61 -37.00
CA ALA A 6 -0.56 -12.38 -36.51
C ALA A 6 0.51 -11.40 -35.98
N LEU A 7 1.52 -11.89 -35.26
CA LEU A 7 2.64 -11.07 -34.77
C LEU A 7 3.51 -10.47 -35.88
N SER A 8 3.44 -11.01 -37.10
CA SER A 8 4.20 -10.51 -38.26
C SER A 8 3.45 -9.38 -39.00
N ARG A 9 2.22 -9.06 -38.60
CA ARG A 9 1.43 -7.95 -39.18
C ARG A 9 1.84 -6.65 -38.48
N ASN A 10 2.08 -5.58 -39.23
CA ASN A 10 2.41 -4.25 -38.66
C ASN A 10 1.14 -3.38 -38.46
N GLU A 11 -0.02 -4.01 -38.32
CA GLU A 11 -1.30 -3.30 -38.16
C GLU A 11 -1.66 -3.20 -36.67
N ALA A 12 -2.56 -2.30 -36.32
CA ALA A 12 -3.05 -2.19 -34.95
C ALA A 12 -3.88 -3.45 -34.57
N PRO A 13 -3.83 -3.92 -33.30
CA PRO A 13 -4.54 -5.13 -32.87
C PRO A 13 -6.04 -5.14 -33.20
N GLU A 14 -6.69 -3.98 -33.24
CA GLU A 14 -8.10 -3.80 -33.62
C GLU A 14 -8.44 -4.49 -34.95
N ALA A 15 -7.52 -4.47 -35.92
CA ALA A 15 -7.78 -4.91 -37.28
C ALA A 15 -7.88 -6.44 -37.40
N PHE A 16 -7.14 -7.19 -36.57
CA PHE A 16 -6.96 -8.63 -36.79
C PHE A 16 -7.04 -9.51 -35.54
N ALA A 17 -6.96 -8.95 -34.32
CA ALA A 17 -6.84 -9.76 -33.10
C ALA A 17 -8.01 -10.72 -32.91
N LEU A 18 -9.25 -10.25 -33.13
CA LEU A 18 -10.44 -11.10 -33.02
C LEU A 18 -10.45 -12.21 -34.07
N GLN A 19 -10.07 -11.89 -35.32
CA GLN A 19 -9.96 -12.88 -36.39
C GLN A 19 -8.91 -13.95 -36.04
N ALA A 20 -7.76 -13.54 -35.47
CA ALA A 20 -6.72 -14.47 -35.05
C ALA A 20 -7.24 -15.45 -33.97
N VAL A 21 -8.05 -15.00 -33.02
CA VAL A 21 -8.71 -15.87 -32.03
C VAL A 21 -9.69 -16.82 -32.71
N GLN A 22 -10.53 -16.31 -33.61
CA GLN A 22 -11.52 -17.11 -34.33
C GLN A 22 -10.88 -18.21 -35.18
N GLU A 23 -9.79 -17.90 -35.88
CA GLU A 23 -9.03 -18.87 -36.68
C GLU A 23 -8.30 -19.90 -35.81
N ALA A 24 -7.76 -19.47 -34.65
CA ALA A 24 -6.99 -20.34 -33.76
C ALA A 24 -7.87 -21.33 -32.99
N ILE A 25 -9.01 -20.87 -32.46
CA ILE A 25 -9.85 -21.64 -31.53
C ILE A 25 -11.10 -22.20 -32.20
N LYS A 26 -11.59 -21.57 -33.28
CA LYS A 26 -12.88 -21.88 -33.92
C LYS A 26 -14.03 -21.92 -32.90
N PRO A 27 -14.28 -20.79 -32.21
CA PRO A 27 -15.12 -20.78 -31.03
C PRO A 27 -16.59 -21.04 -31.33
N GLN A 28 -17.29 -21.63 -30.36
CA GLN A 28 -18.73 -21.89 -30.43
C GLN A 28 -19.56 -20.61 -30.57
N LYS A 29 -19.08 -19.52 -29.97
CA LYS A 29 -19.66 -18.18 -30.10
C LYS A 29 -18.71 -17.28 -30.88
N GLN A 30 -19.25 -16.46 -31.77
CA GLN A 30 -18.43 -15.63 -32.67
C GLN A 30 -17.56 -14.59 -31.95
N THR A 31 -17.96 -14.13 -30.77
CA THR A 31 -17.34 -12.94 -30.13
C THR A 31 -16.77 -13.17 -28.75
N VAL A 32 -17.07 -14.28 -28.07
CA VAL A 32 -16.63 -14.54 -26.69
C VAL A 32 -16.33 -16.02 -26.52
N LEU A 33 -15.17 -16.35 -25.98
CA LEU A 33 -14.77 -17.72 -25.71
C LEU A 33 -15.49 -18.32 -24.50
N VAL A 34 -15.84 -19.62 -24.55
CA VAL A 34 -16.26 -20.39 -23.37
C VAL A 34 -15.05 -20.78 -22.51
N LEU A 35 -15.29 -21.36 -21.33
CA LEU A 35 -14.22 -21.66 -20.36
C LEU A 35 -13.11 -22.55 -20.93
N GLU A 36 -13.46 -23.67 -21.56
CA GLU A 36 -12.50 -24.62 -22.15
C GLU A 36 -11.71 -24.00 -23.32
N GLU A 37 -12.36 -23.14 -24.09
CA GLU A 37 -11.74 -22.38 -25.19
C GLU A 37 -10.74 -21.35 -24.68
N ASN A 38 -11.08 -20.61 -23.62
CA ASN A 38 -10.16 -19.69 -22.95
C ASN A 38 -8.94 -20.43 -22.42
N GLN A 39 -9.14 -21.57 -21.76
CA GLN A 39 -8.03 -22.35 -21.20
C GLN A 39 -7.12 -22.94 -22.29
N THR A 40 -7.71 -23.37 -23.42
CA THR A 40 -6.94 -23.83 -24.58
C THR A 40 -6.11 -22.69 -25.18
N LEU A 41 -6.72 -21.51 -25.36
CA LEU A 41 -6.02 -20.33 -25.87
C LEU A 41 -4.91 -19.90 -24.92
N GLU A 42 -5.18 -19.84 -23.62
CA GLU A 42 -4.20 -19.47 -22.59
C GLU A 42 -2.97 -20.37 -22.67
N ASN A 43 -3.14 -21.70 -22.66
CA ASN A 43 -2.03 -22.64 -22.72
C ASN A 43 -1.21 -22.48 -24.02
N ALA A 44 -1.87 -22.24 -25.16
CA ALA A 44 -1.20 -22.01 -26.42
C ALA A 44 -0.37 -20.70 -26.41
N LEU A 45 -0.91 -19.64 -25.82
CA LEU A 45 -0.24 -18.34 -25.71
C LEU A 45 0.92 -18.36 -24.70
N ARG A 46 0.77 -19.04 -23.56
CA ARG A 46 1.86 -19.23 -22.58
C ARG A 46 3.03 -19.97 -23.21
N ARG A 47 2.75 -21.02 -23.99
CA ARG A 47 3.76 -21.74 -24.76
C ARG A 47 4.43 -20.85 -25.82
N LEU A 48 3.65 -20.08 -26.57
CA LEU A 48 4.20 -19.14 -27.55
C LEU A 48 5.10 -18.10 -26.89
N LEU A 49 4.68 -17.52 -25.76
CA LEU A 49 5.46 -16.57 -24.98
C LEU A 49 6.80 -17.18 -24.54
N GLN A 50 6.78 -18.41 -24.00
CA GLN A 50 7.99 -19.12 -23.62
C GLN A 50 8.94 -19.36 -24.80
N GLU A 51 8.40 -19.72 -25.97
CA GLU A 51 9.19 -19.89 -27.20
C GLU A 51 9.82 -18.57 -27.68
N LEU A 52 9.09 -17.44 -27.57
CA LEU A 52 9.61 -16.11 -27.90
C LEU A 52 10.71 -15.67 -26.93
N VAL A 53 10.50 -15.83 -25.62
CA VAL A 53 11.51 -15.53 -24.59
C VAL A 53 12.77 -16.36 -24.81
N SER A 54 12.62 -17.66 -25.06
CA SER A 54 13.75 -18.55 -25.34
C SER A 54 14.54 -18.10 -26.58
N SER A 55 13.84 -17.68 -27.63
CA SER A 55 14.46 -17.20 -28.86
C SER A 55 15.17 -15.85 -28.67
N ALA A 56 14.63 -14.97 -27.83
CA ALA A 56 15.26 -13.70 -27.45
C ALA A 56 16.60 -13.93 -26.73
N VAL A 57 16.59 -14.82 -25.72
CA VAL A 57 17.77 -15.20 -24.95
C VAL A 57 18.83 -15.83 -25.85
N GLN A 58 18.46 -16.76 -26.73
CA GLN A 58 19.38 -17.38 -27.69
C GLN A 58 20.00 -16.37 -28.67
N SER A 59 19.27 -15.31 -29.00
CA SER A 59 19.75 -14.24 -29.88
C SER A 59 20.58 -13.18 -29.16
N GLY A 60 20.75 -13.28 -27.83
CA GLY A 60 21.46 -12.30 -27.01
C GLY A 60 20.79 -10.92 -26.95
N LYS A 61 19.54 -10.78 -27.39
CA LYS A 61 18.77 -9.53 -27.35
C LYS A 61 17.99 -9.43 -26.03
N GLY A 62 17.77 -8.21 -25.54
CA GLY A 62 16.85 -7.98 -24.43
C GLY A 62 15.45 -8.48 -24.78
N ILE A 63 14.76 -9.10 -23.80
CA ILE A 63 13.49 -9.79 -24.05
C ILE A 63 12.45 -8.84 -24.67
N MET A 64 12.35 -7.61 -24.13
CA MET A 64 11.45 -6.56 -24.61
C MET A 64 11.94 -5.81 -25.86
N GLN A 65 13.02 -6.28 -26.50
CA GLN A 65 13.57 -5.74 -27.74
C GLN A 65 13.65 -6.80 -28.85
N TYR A 66 13.21 -8.03 -28.56
CA TYR A 66 13.26 -9.12 -29.51
C TYR A 66 12.26 -8.92 -30.65
N GLY A 67 12.75 -8.96 -31.89
CA GLY A 67 11.97 -8.68 -33.10
C GLY A 67 12.14 -7.28 -33.67
N ASN A 68 12.74 -6.33 -32.91
CA ASN A 68 12.99 -4.98 -33.42
C ASN A 68 13.96 -5.02 -34.60
N SER A 69 13.54 -4.43 -35.72
CA SER A 69 14.42 -4.06 -36.84
C SER A 69 15.13 -2.76 -36.49
N LEU A 70 16.44 -2.70 -36.68
CA LEU A 70 17.25 -1.51 -36.41
C LEU A 70 16.92 -0.34 -37.37
N ASP A 71 16.27 -0.62 -38.50
CA ASP A 71 16.17 0.31 -39.62
C ASP A 71 14.88 1.17 -39.65
N SER A 72 13.85 0.84 -38.88
CA SER A 72 12.51 1.46 -39.05
C SER A 72 12.08 2.46 -37.98
N GLY A 73 12.84 2.65 -36.89
CA GLY A 73 12.47 3.55 -35.79
C GLY A 73 11.20 3.15 -35.00
N GLU A 74 10.38 2.23 -35.51
CA GLU A 74 9.23 1.62 -34.85
C GLU A 74 9.64 0.36 -34.08
N SER A 75 9.32 0.33 -32.79
CA SER A 75 9.62 -0.80 -31.89
C SER A 75 8.63 -1.95 -32.09
N ASN A 76 8.85 -2.79 -33.10
CA ASN A 76 8.08 -4.02 -33.35
C ASN A 76 8.58 -5.20 -32.51
N CYS A 77 8.58 -5.07 -31.19
CA CYS A 77 8.95 -6.19 -30.32
C CYS A 77 7.83 -7.23 -30.33
N LEU A 78 8.16 -8.48 -30.66
CA LEU A 78 7.17 -9.55 -30.79
C LEU A 78 6.46 -9.85 -29.47
N ILE A 79 7.16 -9.67 -28.34
CA ILE A 79 6.59 -9.90 -27.01
C ILE A 79 5.65 -8.76 -26.62
N THR A 80 6.03 -7.49 -26.83
CA THR A 80 5.12 -6.37 -26.57
C THR A 80 3.89 -6.45 -27.47
N HIS A 81 4.08 -6.80 -28.74
CA HIS A 81 2.98 -6.93 -29.68
C HIS A 81 2.02 -8.07 -29.29
N LEU A 82 2.54 -9.20 -28.81
CA LEU A 82 1.70 -10.27 -28.24
C LEU A 82 0.87 -9.78 -27.06
N LEU A 83 1.50 -9.05 -26.13
CA LEU A 83 0.84 -8.48 -24.97
C LEU A 83 -0.20 -7.42 -25.35
N ASP A 84 0.06 -6.59 -26.36
CA ASP A 84 -0.87 -5.58 -26.87
C ASP A 84 -2.11 -6.22 -27.50
N ILE A 85 -1.92 -7.27 -28.31
CA ILE A 85 -3.02 -8.08 -28.87
C ILE A 85 -3.87 -8.65 -27.73
N MET A 86 -3.23 -9.23 -26.72
CA MET A 86 -3.94 -9.84 -25.61
C MET A 86 -4.65 -8.82 -24.73
N LEU A 87 -4.01 -7.68 -24.46
CA LEU A 87 -4.62 -6.59 -23.72
C LEU A 87 -5.87 -6.07 -24.43
N TYR A 88 -5.82 -5.88 -25.76
CA TYR A 88 -6.97 -5.49 -26.57
C TYR A 88 -8.11 -6.51 -26.49
N LEU A 89 -7.82 -7.80 -26.66
CA LEU A 89 -8.82 -8.87 -26.59
C LEU A 89 -9.47 -8.97 -25.22
N CYS A 90 -8.68 -8.84 -24.15
CA CYS A 90 -9.14 -8.83 -22.77
C CYS A 90 -10.02 -7.61 -22.50
N GLU A 91 -9.59 -6.41 -22.92
CA GLU A 91 -10.32 -5.16 -22.71
C GLU A 91 -11.69 -5.16 -23.40
N ARG A 92 -11.76 -5.72 -24.61
CA ARG A 92 -13.02 -5.86 -25.37
C ARG A 92 -13.90 -7.02 -24.88
N GLY A 93 -13.43 -7.84 -23.93
CA GLY A 93 -14.16 -8.99 -23.40
C GLY A 93 -14.28 -10.16 -24.37
N HIS A 94 -13.42 -10.24 -25.39
CA HIS A 94 -13.38 -11.38 -26.33
C HIS A 94 -12.78 -12.63 -25.68
N VAL A 95 -11.85 -12.42 -24.76
CA VAL A 95 -11.17 -13.45 -23.95
C VAL A 95 -11.24 -13.06 -22.47
N GLU A 96 -10.95 -14.00 -21.58
CA GLU A 96 -10.93 -13.73 -20.15
C GLU A 96 -9.92 -12.62 -19.78
N GLY A 97 -10.38 -11.61 -19.04
CA GLY A 97 -9.56 -10.45 -18.66
C GLY A 97 -8.34 -10.77 -17.79
N GLY A 98 -8.33 -11.92 -17.10
CA GLY A 98 -7.19 -12.38 -16.31
C GLY A 98 -6.01 -12.88 -17.15
N MET A 99 -6.23 -13.23 -18.42
CA MET A 99 -5.22 -13.88 -19.27
C MET A 99 -3.98 -13.01 -19.48
N VAL A 100 -4.15 -11.70 -19.73
CA VAL A 100 -3.02 -10.77 -19.89
C VAL A 100 -2.16 -10.68 -18.63
N PHE A 101 -2.77 -10.73 -17.44
CA PHE A 101 -2.05 -10.71 -16.17
C PHE A 101 -1.25 -11.99 -15.97
N GLN A 102 -1.82 -13.13 -16.38
CA GLN A 102 -1.15 -14.42 -16.29
C GLN A 102 0.06 -14.51 -17.21
N LEU A 103 -0.03 -13.94 -18.42
CA LEU A 103 1.11 -13.80 -19.34
C LEU A 103 2.17 -12.84 -18.80
N LEU A 104 1.79 -11.75 -18.14
CA LEU A 104 2.73 -10.84 -17.49
C LEU A 104 3.46 -11.52 -16.31
N GLU A 105 2.75 -12.28 -15.47
CA GLU A 105 3.35 -13.08 -14.39
C GLU A 105 4.40 -14.04 -14.96
N ASP A 106 4.02 -14.84 -15.95
CA ASP A 106 4.90 -15.76 -16.65
C ASP A 106 6.14 -15.08 -17.26
N LEU A 107 5.93 -13.96 -17.94
CA LEU A 107 7.02 -13.20 -18.55
C LEU A 107 8.01 -12.72 -17.49
N THR A 108 7.52 -12.19 -16.37
CA THR A 108 8.41 -11.76 -15.28
C THR A 108 9.15 -12.94 -14.63
N ASP A 109 8.52 -14.10 -14.48
CA ASP A 109 9.14 -15.29 -13.90
C ASP A 109 10.22 -15.89 -14.80
N MET A 110 10.04 -15.83 -16.12
CA MET A 110 11.02 -16.30 -17.11
C MET A 110 12.15 -15.30 -17.39
N SER A 111 12.03 -14.05 -16.91
CA SER A 111 12.96 -12.95 -17.20
C SER A 111 14.04 -12.80 -16.15
N THR A 112 15.23 -12.31 -16.55
CA THR A 112 16.27 -11.88 -15.60
C THR A 112 15.86 -10.60 -14.87
N ILE A 113 16.54 -10.24 -13.78
CA ILE A 113 16.27 -8.97 -13.07
C ILE A 113 16.51 -7.75 -13.97
N LYS A 114 17.48 -7.83 -14.88
CA LYS A 114 17.76 -6.77 -15.84
C LYS A 114 16.56 -6.59 -16.78
N ASP A 115 16.09 -7.68 -17.39
CA ASP A 115 14.95 -7.65 -18.32
C ASP A 115 13.64 -7.29 -17.61
N CYS A 116 13.48 -7.69 -16.34
CA CYS A 116 12.30 -7.33 -15.54
C CYS A 116 12.10 -5.82 -15.41
N LYS A 117 13.17 -5.00 -15.50
CA LYS A 117 13.04 -3.53 -15.48
C LYS A 117 12.31 -3.02 -16.73
N ASP A 118 12.55 -3.64 -17.88
CA ASP A 118 11.90 -3.30 -19.15
C ASP A 118 10.48 -3.88 -19.21
N VAL A 119 10.30 -5.13 -18.75
CA VAL A 119 8.96 -5.75 -18.62
C VAL A 119 8.07 -4.90 -17.72
N PHE A 120 8.59 -4.44 -16.58
CA PHE A 120 7.85 -3.58 -15.67
C PHE A 120 7.58 -2.19 -16.26
N GLY A 121 8.51 -1.64 -17.05
CA GLY A 121 8.27 -0.41 -17.81
C GLY A 121 7.07 -0.54 -18.77
N TYR A 122 6.90 -1.70 -19.41
CA TYR A 122 5.68 -1.97 -20.20
C TYR A 122 4.43 -2.01 -19.30
N ILE A 123 4.47 -2.70 -18.16
CA ILE A 123 3.34 -2.75 -17.21
C ILE A 123 2.92 -1.35 -16.77
N GLU A 124 3.88 -0.50 -16.39
CA GLU A 124 3.62 0.91 -16.03
C GLU A 124 2.97 1.67 -17.19
N SER A 125 3.46 1.49 -18.43
CA SER A 125 2.90 2.17 -19.61
C SER A 125 1.44 1.77 -19.93
N LYS A 126 0.99 0.60 -19.46
CA LYS A 126 -0.37 0.07 -19.69
C LYS A 126 -1.25 0.13 -18.45
N GLN A 127 -0.80 0.79 -17.38
CA GLN A 127 -1.49 0.79 -16.08
C GLN A 127 -2.94 1.28 -16.18
N ASP A 128 -3.21 2.30 -16.99
CA ASP A 128 -4.56 2.88 -17.14
C ASP A 128 -5.55 1.88 -17.75
N VAL A 129 -5.08 1.03 -18.68
CA VAL A 129 -5.89 0.00 -19.30
C VAL A 129 -6.05 -1.18 -18.35
N LEU A 130 -4.96 -1.66 -17.76
CA LEU A 130 -4.97 -2.78 -16.79
C LEU A 130 -5.81 -2.46 -15.54
N GLY A 131 -5.90 -1.19 -15.16
CA GLY A 131 -6.67 -0.69 -14.02
C GLY A 131 -8.17 -0.54 -14.28
N LYS A 132 -8.64 -0.69 -15.52
CA LYS A 132 -10.07 -0.66 -15.85
C LYS A 132 -10.82 -1.75 -15.09
N GLN A 133 -12.03 -1.46 -14.64
CA GLN A 133 -12.80 -2.33 -13.73
C GLN A 133 -13.00 -3.75 -14.29
N GLU A 134 -13.16 -3.87 -15.61
CA GLU A 134 -13.34 -5.11 -16.34
C GLU A 134 -12.12 -6.04 -16.24
N LEU A 135 -10.92 -5.47 -16.22
CA LEU A 135 -9.64 -6.18 -16.14
C LEU A 135 -9.17 -6.34 -14.70
N PHE A 136 -9.19 -5.25 -13.93
CA PHE A 136 -8.71 -5.18 -12.56
C PHE A 136 -9.36 -6.25 -11.67
N GLY A 137 -10.68 -6.44 -11.79
CA GLY A 137 -11.40 -7.42 -10.98
C GLY A 137 -10.91 -8.86 -11.16
N ARG A 138 -10.42 -9.20 -12.35
CA ARG A 138 -9.90 -10.54 -12.70
C ARG A 138 -8.39 -10.66 -12.46
N GLY A 139 -7.64 -9.58 -12.66
CA GLY A 139 -6.18 -9.58 -12.67
C GLY A 139 -5.48 -9.12 -11.39
N LYS A 140 -6.15 -8.37 -10.51
CA LYS A 140 -5.50 -7.69 -9.38
C LYS A 140 -4.66 -8.60 -8.48
N LEU A 141 -5.15 -9.82 -8.17
CA LEU A 141 -4.41 -10.72 -7.29
C LEU A 141 -3.17 -11.32 -7.97
N VAL A 142 -3.23 -11.53 -9.28
CA VAL A 142 -2.08 -11.96 -10.08
C VAL A 142 -1.05 -10.84 -10.10
N MET A 143 -1.45 -9.60 -10.43
CA MET A 143 -0.55 -8.44 -10.41
C MET A 143 0.09 -8.22 -9.03
N LEU A 144 -0.69 -8.33 -7.95
CA LEU A 144 -0.16 -8.24 -6.58
C LEU A 144 0.87 -9.32 -6.30
N ARG A 145 0.63 -10.56 -6.74
CA ARG A 145 1.57 -11.68 -6.55
C ARG A 145 2.84 -11.45 -7.35
N THR A 146 2.72 -11.08 -8.63
CA THR A 146 3.83 -10.76 -9.53
C THR A 146 4.73 -9.68 -8.94
N CYS A 147 4.16 -8.55 -8.50
CA CYS A 147 4.93 -7.48 -7.87
C CYS A 147 5.61 -7.93 -6.58
N ASN A 148 4.93 -8.71 -5.73
CA ASN A 148 5.52 -9.24 -4.50
C ASN A 148 6.64 -10.25 -4.76
N GLN A 149 6.53 -11.08 -5.80
CA GLN A 149 7.59 -12.00 -6.22
C GLN A 149 8.80 -11.22 -6.74
N LEU A 150 8.61 -10.19 -7.57
CA LEU A 150 9.69 -9.31 -8.01
C LEU A 150 10.40 -8.67 -6.81
N LEU A 151 9.66 -8.07 -5.87
CA LEU A 151 10.24 -7.47 -4.66
C LEU A 151 11.03 -8.46 -3.79
N ARG A 152 10.71 -9.76 -3.82
CA ARG A 152 11.49 -10.80 -3.12
C ARG A 152 12.77 -11.19 -3.85
N ARG A 153 12.80 -11.06 -5.19
CA ARG A 153 13.96 -11.39 -6.02
C ARG A 153 14.99 -10.25 -6.07
N LEU A 154 14.56 -9.02 -5.81
CA LEU A 154 15.40 -7.82 -5.88
C LEU A 154 16.32 -7.65 -4.67
N SER A 155 17.51 -7.10 -4.91
CA SER A 155 18.41 -6.70 -3.83
C SER A 155 17.88 -5.44 -3.15
N LYS A 156 17.68 -5.52 -1.83
CA LYS A 156 17.23 -4.38 -1.01
C LYS A 156 18.29 -3.28 -0.85
N SER A 157 19.54 -3.50 -1.29
CA SER A 157 20.61 -2.50 -1.29
C SER A 157 20.88 -1.93 -2.68
N ASN A 158 20.80 -2.77 -3.72
CA ASN A 158 21.26 -2.39 -5.06
C ASN A 158 20.10 -2.00 -6.01
N ASP A 159 18.90 -2.54 -5.80
CA ASP A 159 17.75 -2.32 -6.68
C ASP A 159 16.69 -1.42 -6.02
N VAL A 160 17.12 -0.50 -5.16
CA VAL A 160 16.23 0.33 -4.32
C VAL A 160 15.29 1.21 -5.14
N VAL A 161 15.79 1.78 -6.25
CA VAL A 161 14.98 2.58 -7.19
C VAL A 161 13.90 1.70 -7.84
N PHE A 162 14.24 0.47 -8.24
CA PHE A 162 13.28 -0.42 -8.89
C PHE A 162 12.25 -0.96 -7.89
N CYS A 163 12.66 -1.29 -6.66
CA CYS A 163 11.73 -1.58 -5.57
C CYS A 163 10.76 -0.41 -5.34
N GLY A 164 11.27 0.83 -5.34
CA GLY A 164 10.46 2.04 -5.21
C GLY A 164 9.43 2.17 -6.32
N ARG A 165 9.82 1.98 -7.59
CA ARG A 165 8.89 1.95 -8.73
C ARG A 165 7.78 0.93 -8.57
N ILE A 166 8.11 -0.31 -8.19
CA ILE A 166 7.11 -1.37 -7.98
C ILE A 166 6.12 -1.00 -6.86
N ILE A 167 6.61 -0.45 -5.74
CA ILE A 167 5.77 -0.03 -4.62
C ILE A 167 4.87 1.15 -5.01
N MET A 168 5.40 2.13 -5.75
CA MET A 168 4.63 3.26 -6.26
C MET A 168 3.55 2.82 -7.24
N PHE A 169 3.88 1.90 -8.14
CA PHE A 169 2.90 1.28 -9.04
C PHE A 169 1.81 0.57 -8.24
N LEU A 170 2.14 -0.26 -7.25
CA LEU A 170 1.14 -0.93 -6.41
C LEU A 170 0.24 0.06 -5.67
N ALA A 171 0.80 1.16 -5.16
CA ALA A 171 0.03 2.20 -4.47
C ALA A 171 -0.93 2.96 -5.40
N HIS A 172 -0.57 3.12 -6.68
CA HIS A 172 -1.41 3.77 -7.68
C HIS A 172 -2.44 2.81 -8.29
N PHE A 173 -2.03 1.59 -8.62
CA PHE A 173 -2.83 0.58 -9.31
C PHE A 173 -3.97 0.03 -8.43
N PHE A 174 -3.78 -0.02 -7.11
CA PHE A 174 -4.80 -0.46 -6.17
C PHE A 174 -5.54 0.74 -5.56
N PRO A 175 -6.87 0.83 -5.71
CA PRO A 175 -7.65 1.84 -5.01
C PRO A 175 -7.41 1.80 -3.49
N LEU A 176 -7.41 2.95 -2.82
CA LEU A 176 -7.11 3.04 -1.38
C LEU A 176 -7.99 2.14 -0.51
N SER A 177 -9.22 1.87 -0.91
CA SER A 177 -10.17 1.01 -0.17
C SER A 177 -10.12 -0.46 -0.58
N GLU A 178 -9.24 -0.84 -1.50
CA GLU A 178 -9.07 -2.22 -1.93
C GLU A 178 -8.40 -3.03 -0.82
N ARG A 179 -9.15 -3.97 -0.24
CA ARG A 179 -8.72 -4.74 0.94
C ARG A 179 -7.40 -5.48 0.74
N SER A 180 -7.10 -5.91 -0.50
CA SER A 180 -5.87 -6.62 -0.82
C SER A 180 -4.61 -5.73 -0.73
N ALA A 181 -4.76 -4.41 -0.81
CA ALA A 181 -3.68 -3.43 -0.65
C ALA A 181 -3.58 -2.85 0.78
N LEU A 182 -4.42 -3.31 1.70
CA LEU A 182 -4.52 -2.77 3.05
C LEU A 182 -4.05 -3.78 4.10
N ASN A 183 -3.18 -3.34 5.02
CA ASN A 183 -2.80 -4.14 6.19
C ASN A 183 -3.89 -4.10 7.28
N ILE A 184 -5.11 -4.58 6.98
CA ILE A 184 -6.28 -4.48 7.89
C ILE A 184 -6.01 -5.13 9.25
N LYS A 185 -5.26 -6.22 9.26
CA LYS A 185 -4.87 -6.95 10.49
C LYS A 185 -3.86 -6.19 11.36
N GLY A 186 -3.20 -5.16 10.83
CA GLY A 186 -2.19 -4.41 11.58
C GLY A 186 -0.94 -5.23 11.90
N VAL A 187 -0.58 -6.19 11.04
CA VAL A 187 0.59 -7.05 11.27
C VAL A 187 1.86 -6.25 11.04
N PHE A 188 2.76 -6.25 12.02
CA PHE A 188 4.07 -5.62 11.92
C PHE A 188 5.06 -6.48 11.11
N ASN A 189 5.96 -5.83 10.38
CA ASN A 189 7.04 -6.52 9.66
C ASN A 189 8.19 -6.87 10.61
N THR A 190 8.02 -7.94 11.39
CA THR A 190 9.01 -8.42 12.37
C THR A 190 10.31 -8.95 11.73
N SER A 191 10.30 -9.22 10.42
CA SER A 191 11.49 -9.65 9.68
C SER A 191 12.51 -8.52 9.46
N ASN A 192 12.09 -7.25 9.54
CA ASN A 192 12.99 -6.11 9.41
C ASN A 192 13.71 -5.84 10.73
N GLU A 193 14.69 -6.68 11.05
CA GLU A 193 15.50 -6.56 12.25
C GLU A 193 16.66 -5.58 12.08
N THR A 194 16.84 -4.71 13.07
CA THR A 194 18.06 -3.93 13.25
C THR A 194 19.11 -4.83 13.90
N LYS A 195 20.08 -5.30 13.11
CA LYS A 195 21.19 -6.12 13.60
C LYS A 195 22.29 -5.21 14.14
N TYR A 196 22.77 -5.52 15.34
CA TYR A 196 23.81 -4.75 16.03
C TYR A 196 24.71 -5.71 16.82
N GLU A 197 25.93 -5.27 17.12
CA GLU A 197 26.98 -6.04 17.77
C GLU A 197 26.52 -6.49 19.18
N LYS A 198 26.87 -7.73 19.55
CA LYS A 198 26.48 -8.30 20.86
C LYS A 198 27.63 -8.33 21.85
N ASP A 199 28.86 -8.32 21.36
CA ASP A 199 30.08 -8.36 22.16
C ASP A 199 30.97 -7.17 21.82
N ALA A 200 31.72 -6.68 22.81
CA ALA A 200 32.65 -5.60 22.61
C ALA A 200 33.80 -6.06 21.69
N THR A 201 34.19 -5.21 20.74
CA THR A 201 35.37 -5.47 19.91
C THR A 201 36.62 -4.93 20.60
N ASP A 202 37.72 -5.70 20.58
CA ASP A 202 38.96 -5.32 21.24
C ASP A 202 39.53 -4.00 20.69
N GLY A 203 39.94 -3.09 21.59
CA GLY A 203 40.78 -1.94 21.26
C GLY A 203 40.10 -0.56 21.21
N ILE A 204 38.85 -0.39 21.65
CA ILE A 204 38.19 0.93 21.68
C ILE A 204 37.49 1.17 23.03
N SER A 205 37.66 2.37 23.58
CA SER A 205 36.95 2.87 24.76
C SER A 205 35.51 3.32 24.43
N VAL A 206 34.66 2.43 23.91
CA VAL A 206 33.22 2.70 23.75
C VAL A 206 32.50 2.21 24.99
N ASP A 207 31.54 2.99 25.49
CA ASP A 207 30.57 2.48 26.46
C ASP A 207 29.64 1.46 25.77
N PHE A 208 30.08 0.20 25.78
CA PHE A 208 29.36 -0.88 25.12
C PHE A 208 28.03 -1.19 25.81
N ASN A 209 27.91 -0.93 27.12
CA ASN A 209 26.66 -1.10 27.86
C ASN A 209 25.61 -0.10 27.39
N PHE A 210 26.02 1.17 27.20
CA PHE A 210 25.14 2.17 26.60
C PHE A 210 24.76 1.78 25.17
N TYR A 211 25.71 1.32 24.36
CA TYR A 211 25.45 0.88 22.98
C TYR A 211 24.40 -0.23 22.92
N GLN A 212 24.53 -1.27 23.76
CA GLN A 212 23.54 -2.34 23.86
C GLN A 212 22.19 -1.83 24.35
N THR A 213 22.18 -0.92 25.32
CA THR A 213 20.97 -0.28 25.86
C THR A 213 20.21 0.46 24.77
N LEU A 214 20.88 1.34 24.01
CA LEU A 214 20.29 2.12 22.92
C LEU A 214 19.68 1.21 21.85
N TRP A 215 20.45 0.26 21.34
CA TRP A 215 19.98 -0.60 20.25
C TRP A 215 18.93 -1.62 20.69
N SER A 216 18.88 -1.96 21.98
CA SER A 216 17.80 -2.81 22.51
C SER A 216 16.42 -2.19 22.36
N LEU A 217 16.30 -0.85 22.32
CA LEU A 217 15.02 -0.17 22.11
C LEU A 217 14.36 -0.55 20.78
N GLN A 218 15.16 -0.86 19.76
CA GLN A 218 14.66 -1.23 18.42
C GLN A 218 13.80 -2.50 18.43
N GLU A 219 14.00 -3.42 19.40
CA GLU A 219 13.15 -4.61 19.51
C GLU A 219 11.68 -4.24 19.79
N HIS A 220 11.48 -3.19 20.59
CA HIS A 220 10.16 -2.69 21.00
C HIS A 220 9.50 -1.91 19.86
N PHE A 221 10.27 -1.07 19.16
CA PHE A 221 9.78 -0.33 17.98
C PHE A 221 9.37 -1.26 16.84
N ARG A 222 10.07 -2.38 16.66
CA ARG A 222 9.76 -3.38 15.62
C ARG A 222 8.45 -4.13 15.89
N ASN A 223 8.11 -4.38 17.15
CA ASN A 223 6.93 -5.14 17.53
C ASN A 223 6.27 -4.56 18.78
N PRO A 224 5.52 -3.45 18.64
CA PRO A 224 5.01 -2.71 19.79
C PRO A 224 3.89 -3.45 20.53
N ALA A 225 3.17 -4.36 19.86
CA ALA A 225 2.14 -5.20 20.45
C ALA A 225 2.67 -6.09 21.61
N LEU A 226 3.92 -6.55 21.53
CA LEU A 226 4.55 -7.33 22.61
C LEU A 226 4.79 -6.51 23.88
N THR A 227 4.95 -5.19 23.74
CA THR A 227 5.18 -4.31 24.90
C THR A 227 3.88 -3.95 25.60
N THR A 228 2.78 -3.84 24.85
CA THR A 228 1.44 -3.57 25.41
C THR A 228 0.94 -4.74 26.26
N THR A 229 1.20 -5.97 25.81
CA THR A 229 0.69 -7.19 26.44
C THR A 229 1.53 -7.70 27.61
N ASN A 230 2.78 -7.23 27.75
CA ASN A 230 3.70 -7.72 28.77
C ASN A 230 4.29 -6.57 29.61
N PRO A 231 3.83 -6.39 30.86
CA PRO A 231 4.33 -5.34 31.75
C PRO A 231 5.85 -5.37 31.97
N THR A 232 6.47 -6.56 31.99
CA THR A 232 7.93 -6.67 32.18
C THR A 232 8.71 -6.13 30.99
N LYS A 233 8.16 -6.25 29.77
CA LYS A 233 8.74 -5.68 28.56
C LYS A 233 8.64 -4.16 28.58
N TRP A 234 7.51 -3.61 29.03
CA TRP A 234 7.37 -2.16 29.21
C TRP A 234 8.37 -1.61 30.23
N GLN A 235 8.47 -2.23 31.41
CA GLN A 235 9.39 -1.76 32.45
C GLN A 235 10.86 -1.79 32.00
N LYS A 236 11.26 -2.84 31.26
CA LYS A 236 12.59 -2.91 30.65
C LYS A 236 12.81 -1.82 29.59
N PHE A 237 11.80 -1.54 28.77
CA PHE A 237 11.88 -0.45 27.78
C PHE A 237 12.02 0.91 28.49
N ALA A 238 11.18 1.19 29.48
CA ALA A 238 11.17 2.46 30.21
C ALA A 238 12.49 2.72 30.94
N SER A 239 13.09 1.70 31.56
CA SER A 239 14.40 1.82 32.21
C SER A 239 15.50 2.10 31.19
N ASN A 240 15.55 1.35 30.08
CA ASN A 240 16.53 1.55 29.02
C ASN A 240 16.38 2.91 28.35
N LEU A 241 15.15 3.34 28.08
CA LEU A 241 14.87 4.65 27.51
C LEU A 241 15.29 5.76 28.48
N THR A 242 15.06 5.61 29.78
CA THR A 242 15.50 6.58 30.79
C THR A 242 17.01 6.81 30.72
N VAL A 243 17.81 5.73 30.59
CA VAL A 243 19.27 5.85 30.41
C VAL A 243 19.60 6.63 29.14
N VAL A 244 18.96 6.30 28.01
CA VAL A 244 19.19 6.97 26.72
C VAL A 244 18.86 8.46 26.78
N LEU A 245 17.69 8.82 27.31
CA LEU A 245 17.27 10.22 27.45
C LEU A 245 18.20 10.99 28.37
N SER A 246 18.59 10.42 29.51
CA SER A 246 19.54 11.05 30.43
C SER A 246 20.91 11.28 29.79
N THR A 247 21.39 10.36 28.94
CA THR A 247 22.62 10.57 28.17
C THR A 247 22.46 11.71 27.16
N PHE A 248 21.33 11.79 26.45
CA PHE A 248 21.06 12.89 25.51
C PHE A 248 20.96 14.25 26.22
N GLU A 249 20.34 14.29 27.40
CA GLU A 249 20.22 15.47 28.27
C GLU A 249 21.60 15.93 28.78
N ALA A 250 22.47 14.98 29.17
CA ALA A 250 23.82 15.27 29.66
C ALA A 250 24.77 15.77 28.55
N GLN A 251 24.44 15.51 27.29
CA GLN A 251 25.25 15.89 26.12
C GLN A 251 24.42 16.70 25.13
N PRO A 252 24.02 17.95 25.45
CA PRO A 252 23.24 18.79 24.54
C PRO A 252 24.03 19.09 23.26
N LEU A 253 23.35 19.13 22.13
CA LEU A 253 23.95 19.47 20.84
C LEU A 253 24.08 20.99 20.70
N SER A 254 25.13 21.42 19.99
CA SER A 254 25.37 22.83 19.65
C SER A 254 24.78 23.18 18.28
N ASP A 255 24.60 24.47 18.00
CA ASP A 255 24.12 24.93 16.69
C ASP A 255 25.05 24.54 15.52
N ALA A 256 26.32 24.28 15.79
CA ALA A 256 27.27 23.79 14.79
C ALA A 256 26.92 22.37 14.34
N ASP A 257 26.45 21.52 15.25
CA ASP A 257 26.06 20.13 14.98
C ASP A 257 24.80 20.04 14.11
N GLY A 258 23.97 21.10 14.09
CA GLY A 258 22.78 21.19 13.24
C GLY A 258 23.06 21.56 11.79
N LYS A 259 24.20 22.20 11.48
CA LYS A 259 24.51 22.71 10.13
C LYS A 259 24.95 21.64 9.14
N HIS A 260 25.42 20.50 9.63
CA HIS A 260 25.82 19.36 8.79
C HIS A 260 24.63 18.67 8.10
N ASN A 261 23.38 19.02 8.44
CA ASN A 261 22.16 18.45 7.86
C ASN A 261 21.50 19.31 6.77
N ASN A 262 22.16 20.35 6.25
CA ASN A 262 21.63 21.13 5.14
C ASN A 262 21.70 20.32 3.83
N LEU A 263 20.57 19.72 3.49
CA LEU A 263 20.28 18.85 2.33
C LEU A 263 20.53 19.47 0.93
N GLU A 264 21.08 20.68 0.83
CA GLU A 264 21.23 21.39 -0.45
C GLU A 264 22.47 20.98 -1.27
N GLN A 265 23.35 20.13 -0.74
CA GLN A 265 24.61 19.74 -1.41
C GLN A 265 24.81 18.23 -1.63
N GLU A 266 23.85 17.39 -1.27
CA GLU A 266 24.02 15.93 -1.27
C GLU A 266 23.22 15.23 -2.37
N GLU A 267 23.46 15.56 -3.65
CA GLU A 267 22.98 14.72 -4.76
C GLU A 267 23.78 13.39 -4.88
N ASP A 268 24.97 13.32 -4.27
CA ASP A 268 25.89 12.16 -4.31
C ASP A 268 26.15 11.49 -2.95
N ALA A 269 25.47 11.91 -1.87
CA ALA A 269 25.66 11.23 -0.58
C ALA A 269 25.11 9.80 -0.68
N ALA A 270 25.95 8.82 -0.34
CA ALA A 270 25.56 7.43 -0.22
C ALA A 270 24.44 7.32 0.84
N PHE A 271 23.19 7.39 0.37
CA PHE A 271 22.02 7.42 1.23
C PHE A 271 21.91 6.08 1.96
N ASN A 272 22.25 6.06 3.24
CA ASN A 272 22.17 4.85 4.04
C ASN A 272 20.71 4.58 4.40
N ILE A 273 20.15 3.54 3.81
CA ILE A 273 18.73 3.15 3.98
C ILE A 273 18.48 2.54 5.38
N LYS A 274 19.54 2.15 6.10
CA LYS A 274 19.49 1.57 7.45
C LYS A 274 20.52 2.24 8.36
N TYR A 275 20.28 2.12 9.67
CA TYR A 275 21.22 2.56 10.70
C TYR A 275 22.60 1.90 10.55
N LEU A 276 23.65 2.68 10.83
CA LEU A 276 25.03 2.21 10.87
C LEU A 276 25.35 1.69 12.26
N THR A 277 24.96 0.46 12.52
CA THR A 277 24.98 -0.13 13.88
C THR A 277 26.37 -0.52 14.38
N SER A 278 27.48 0.02 13.88
CA SER A 278 28.81 -0.32 14.43
C SER A 278 29.05 0.41 15.75
N SER A 279 29.51 -0.29 16.79
CA SER A 279 29.80 0.32 18.09
C SER A 279 30.86 1.42 18.01
N LYS A 280 31.77 1.33 17.03
CA LYS A 280 32.83 2.31 16.76
C LYS A 280 32.30 3.69 16.36
N LEU A 281 31.11 3.74 15.78
CA LEU A 281 30.48 4.98 15.30
C LEU A 281 29.65 5.67 16.37
N MET A 282 29.39 5.01 17.51
CA MET A 282 28.47 5.52 18.53
C MET A 282 28.80 6.94 18.99
N GLY A 283 30.08 7.25 19.20
CA GLY A 283 30.49 8.60 19.62
C GLY A 283 30.21 9.69 18.58
N LEU A 284 30.20 9.33 17.29
CA LEU A 284 29.85 10.23 16.18
C LEU A 284 28.33 10.32 16.01
N GLU A 285 27.62 9.19 16.03
CA GLU A 285 26.15 9.14 15.93
C GLU A 285 25.49 9.94 17.06
N LEU A 286 26.04 9.89 18.28
CA LEU A 286 25.55 10.70 19.40
C LEU A 286 25.70 12.20 19.18
N LYS A 287 26.59 12.67 18.31
CA LYS A 287 26.73 14.10 17.98
C LYS A 287 25.86 14.51 16.79
N ASP A 288 25.24 13.55 16.10
CA ASP A 288 24.39 13.81 14.95
C ASP A 288 22.94 14.14 15.39
N ALA A 289 22.50 15.35 15.05
CA ALA A 289 21.14 15.81 15.31
C ALA A 289 20.06 14.96 14.61
N SER A 290 20.30 14.52 13.37
CA SER A 290 19.39 13.66 12.62
C SER A 290 19.25 12.31 13.28
N PHE A 291 20.37 11.69 13.69
CA PHE A 291 20.35 10.41 14.42
C PHE A 291 19.50 10.49 15.69
N ARG A 292 19.73 11.51 16.54
CA ARG A 292 18.92 11.69 17.77
C ARG A 292 17.44 11.92 17.45
N ARG A 293 17.13 12.72 16.42
CA ARG A 293 15.74 12.92 15.96
C ARG A 293 15.08 11.61 15.55
N HIS A 294 15.77 10.74 14.80
CA HIS A 294 15.22 9.45 14.38
C HIS A 294 14.80 8.60 15.59
N ILE A 295 15.66 8.47 16.60
CA ILE A 295 15.36 7.70 17.82
C ILE A 295 14.19 8.32 18.61
N LEU A 296 14.19 9.64 18.79
CA LEU A 296 13.14 10.34 19.53
C LEU A 296 11.78 10.32 18.82
N VAL A 297 11.76 10.46 17.49
CA VAL A 297 10.54 10.32 16.68
C VAL A 297 10.01 8.89 16.71
N GLN A 298 10.89 7.88 16.67
CA GLN A 298 10.47 6.48 16.89
C GLN A 298 9.79 6.29 18.25
N CYS A 299 10.28 6.96 19.30
CA CYS A 299 9.62 6.94 20.62
C CYS A 299 8.22 7.56 20.56
N LEU A 300 8.05 8.72 19.90
CA LEU A 300 6.73 9.35 19.78
C LEU A 300 5.72 8.49 19.00
N ILE A 301 6.13 7.90 17.88
CA ILE A 301 5.30 6.95 17.10
C ILE A 301 4.93 5.75 17.97
N PHE A 302 5.89 5.21 18.73
CA PHE A 302 5.66 4.10 19.64
C PHE A 302 4.66 4.44 20.75
N PHE A 303 4.78 5.61 21.36
CA PHE A 303 3.85 6.07 22.40
C PHE A 303 2.44 6.31 21.87
N ASP A 304 2.28 6.87 20.67
CA ASP A 304 0.96 7.06 20.06
C ASP A 304 0.27 5.70 19.83
N TYR A 305 1.01 4.70 19.31
CA TYR A 305 0.52 3.33 19.20
C TYR A 305 0.08 2.76 20.56
N LEU A 306 0.89 2.89 21.60
CA LEU A 306 0.58 2.33 22.92
C LEU A 306 -0.69 2.94 23.53
N LYS A 307 -0.96 4.23 23.28
CA LYS A 307 -2.15 4.92 23.80
C LYS A 307 -3.43 4.50 23.08
N ALA A 308 -3.34 4.21 21.79
CA ALA A 308 -4.48 3.90 20.94
C ALA A 308 -4.16 2.74 19.99
N PRO A 309 -3.99 1.50 20.51
CA PRO A 309 -3.67 0.38 19.67
C PRO A 309 -4.84 0.08 18.72
N GLY A 310 -4.53 -0.48 17.55
CA GLY A 310 -5.52 -0.71 16.48
C GLY A 310 -6.61 -1.73 16.83
N LYS A 311 -7.42 -2.12 15.83
CA LYS A 311 -8.58 -3.02 15.96
C LYS A 311 -8.38 -4.32 16.75
N THR A 312 -7.16 -4.82 16.85
CA THR A 312 -6.84 -6.15 17.37
C THR A 312 -6.66 -6.18 18.88
N ASP A 313 -6.31 -5.06 19.51
CA ASP A 313 -5.96 -5.00 20.93
C ASP A 313 -7.14 -4.34 21.68
N LYS A 314 -7.99 -5.17 22.27
CA LYS A 314 -9.24 -4.72 22.92
C LYS A 314 -9.02 -4.07 24.29
N GLU A 315 -7.86 -4.27 24.90
CA GLU A 315 -7.50 -3.72 26.21
C GLU A 315 -6.33 -2.75 26.03
N GLY A 316 -6.56 -1.49 26.38
CA GLY A 316 -5.53 -0.45 26.37
C GLY A 316 -4.56 -0.58 27.55
N PRO A 317 -3.52 0.25 27.61
CA PRO A 317 -2.55 0.25 28.70
C PRO A 317 -3.22 0.57 30.05
N SER A 318 -2.65 0.07 31.14
CA SER A 318 -3.09 0.43 32.51
C SER A 318 -2.92 1.93 32.76
N GLU A 319 -3.68 2.49 33.71
CA GLU A 319 -3.54 3.92 34.06
C GLU A 319 -2.12 4.28 34.50
N SER A 320 -1.46 3.41 35.29
CA SER A 320 -0.05 3.61 35.68
C SER A 320 0.89 3.69 34.48
N MET A 321 0.69 2.82 33.47
CA MET A 321 1.48 2.82 32.25
C MET A 321 1.22 4.08 31.42
N LYS A 322 -0.03 4.59 31.39
CA LYS A 322 -0.35 5.85 30.70
C LYS A 322 0.38 7.04 31.32
N GLU A 323 0.46 7.11 32.64
CA GLU A 323 1.19 8.17 33.34
C GLU A 323 2.70 8.08 33.06
N GLU A 324 3.28 6.88 33.10
CA GLU A 324 4.69 6.65 32.74
C GLU A 324 4.98 7.03 31.28
N ILE A 325 4.10 6.65 30.34
CA ILE A 325 4.19 7.04 28.92
C ILE A 325 4.19 8.56 28.79
N LYS A 326 3.26 9.25 29.46
CA LYS A 326 3.15 10.71 29.41
C LYS A 326 4.42 11.38 29.91
N SER A 327 4.98 10.92 31.02
CA SER A 327 6.25 11.43 31.58
C SER A 327 7.42 11.22 30.60
N CYS A 328 7.54 10.04 30.00
CA CYS A 328 8.58 9.77 29.00
C CYS A 328 8.40 10.62 27.74
N GLU A 329 7.18 10.77 27.26
CA GLU A 329 6.85 11.58 26.08
C GLU A 329 7.20 13.06 26.29
N GLU A 330 6.88 13.64 27.44
CA GLU A 330 7.24 15.03 27.76
C GLU A 330 8.75 15.25 27.70
N ARG A 331 9.55 14.31 28.25
CA ARG A 331 11.03 14.36 28.12
C ARG A 331 11.50 14.28 26.67
N VAL A 332 10.92 13.37 25.88
CA VAL A 332 11.25 13.22 24.45
C VAL A 332 10.94 14.50 23.67
N LYS A 333 9.78 15.12 23.91
CA LYS A 333 9.38 16.38 23.27
C LYS A 333 10.32 17.53 23.64
N ASN A 334 10.66 17.67 24.93
CA ASN A 334 11.60 18.68 25.39
C ASN A 334 12.97 18.52 24.71
N LEU A 335 13.48 17.28 24.59
CA LEU A 335 14.73 17.01 23.89
C LEU A 335 14.64 17.37 22.39
N LEU A 336 13.57 16.97 21.70
CA LEU A 336 13.36 17.31 20.28
C LEU A 336 13.32 18.83 20.05
N GLU A 337 12.68 19.57 20.95
CA GLU A 337 12.59 21.03 20.87
C GLU A 337 13.96 21.70 20.94
N MET A 338 14.87 21.12 21.74
CA MET A 338 16.23 21.64 21.95
C MET A 338 17.23 21.23 20.86
N ILE A 339 16.93 20.21 20.04
CA ILE A 339 17.84 19.75 18.98
C ILE A 339 17.83 20.72 17.78
N PRO A 340 18.96 21.34 17.41
CA PRO A 340 19.05 22.19 16.23
C PRO A 340 19.09 21.37 14.93
N PRO A 341 18.78 21.96 13.77
CA PRO A 341 18.21 23.30 13.58
C PRO A 341 16.68 23.30 13.75
N LYS A 342 16.09 24.38 14.27
CA LYS A 342 14.62 24.59 14.31
C LYS A 342 13.84 23.48 15.05
N GLY A 343 14.33 23.01 16.19
CA GLY A 343 13.69 21.92 16.97
C GLY A 343 12.21 22.16 17.30
N LYS A 344 11.82 23.40 17.64
CA LYS A 344 10.41 23.80 17.85
C LYS A 344 9.51 23.54 16.63
N GLU A 345 9.91 24.04 15.46
CA GLU A 345 9.15 23.87 14.21
C GLU A 345 9.08 22.39 13.79
N PHE A 346 10.19 21.67 13.99
CA PHE A 346 10.26 20.23 13.74
C PHE A 346 9.27 19.47 14.63
N LEU A 347 9.29 19.71 15.94
CA LEU A 347 8.37 19.08 16.89
C LEU A 347 6.90 19.36 16.54
N GLN A 348 6.55 20.62 16.25
CA GLN A 348 5.20 21.00 15.83
C GLN A 348 4.74 20.23 14.59
N SER A 349 5.65 20.03 13.63
CA SER A 349 5.37 19.25 12.42
C SER A 349 5.11 17.77 12.75
N ILE A 350 5.91 17.17 13.62
CA ILE A 350 5.72 15.77 14.07
C ILE A 350 4.40 15.62 14.83
N GLU A 351 4.07 16.53 15.75
CA GLU A 351 2.80 16.50 16.47
C GLU A 351 1.60 16.61 15.53
N HIS A 352 1.67 17.48 14.52
CA HIS A 352 0.63 17.59 13.50
C HIS A 352 0.47 16.30 12.68
N ILE A 353 1.58 15.63 12.33
CA ILE A 353 1.55 14.34 11.61
C ILE A 353 0.89 13.25 12.47
N LEU A 354 1.27 13.13 13.75
CA LEU A 354 0.70 12.14 14.67
C LEU A 354 -0.79 12.40 14.93
N GLU A 355 -1.21 13.66 15.04
CA GLU A 355 -2.64 14.00 15.16
C GLU A 355 -3.42 13.57 13.91
N ARG A 356 -2.85 13.77 12.71
CA ARG A 356 -3.46 13.29 11.46
C ARG A 356 -3.50 11.77 11.38
N GLU A 357 -2.50 11.07 11.91
CA GLU A 357 -2.43 9.60 11.92
C GLU A 357 -3.62 8.97 12.65
N LYS A 358 -4.12 9.62 13.72
CA LYS A 358 -5.36 9.19 14.39
C LYS A 358 -6.51 9.04 13.39
N ASN A 359 -6.72 10.00 12.49
CA ASN A 359 -7.77 9.89 11.48
C ASN A 359 -7.61 8.63 10.60
N TRP A 360 -6.37 8.26 10.26
CA TRP A 360 -6.08 7.05 9.49
C TRP A 360 -6.37 5.77 10.27
N VAL A 361 -6.01 5.73 11.55
CA VAL A 361 -6.32 4.61 12.45
C VAL A 361 -7.83 4.42 12.57
N TRP A 362 -8.60 5.49 12.75
CA TRP A 362 -10.06 5.45 12.84
C TRP A 362 -10.70 5.02 11.52
N TRP A 363 -10.27 5.59 10.39
CA TRP A 363 -10.75 5.18 9.05
C TRP A 363 -10.49 3.69 8.78
N LYS A 364 -9.31 3.19 9.16
CA LYS A 364 -8.97 1.77 9.06
C LYS A 364 -9.83 0.90 9.97
N ARG A 365 -10.12 1.36 11.18
CA ARG A 365 -11.05 0.72 12.12
C ARG A 365 -12.47 0.70 11.58
N ASP A 366 -12.87 1.64 10.75
CA ASP A 366 -14.20 1.62 10.14
C ASP A 366 -14.26 0.74 8.87
N GLY A 367 -13.19 -0.02 8.60
CA GLY A 367 -13.14 -0.97 7.49
C GLY A 367 -12.71 -0.34 6.17
N CYS A 368 -12.01 0.81 6.24
CA CYS A 368 -11.43 1.49 5.09
C CYS A 368 -12.48 1.89 4.03
N PRO A 369 -13.56 2.62 4.41
CA PRO A 369 -14.61 3.00 3.47
C PRO A 369 -14.04 3.80 2.28
N ALA A 370 -14.66 3.63 1.11
CA ALA A 370 -14.31 4.38 -0.10
C ALA A 370 -14.35 5.89 0.17
N PHE A 371 -13.24 6.57 -0.12
CA PHE A 371 -13.18 8.04 -0.11
C PHE A 371 -13.96 8.65 -1.27
N GLU A 372 -13.99 7.95 -2.41
CA GLU A 372 -14.71 8.39 -3.61
C GLU A 372 -16.20 8.06 -3.50
N LYS A 373 -17.04 9.07 -3.74
CA LYS A 373 -18.47 8.85 -3.97
C LYS A 373 -18.62 8.18 -5.33
N GLN A 374 -19.29 7.03 -5.37
CA GLN A 374 -19.57 6.38 -6.64
C GLN A 374 -20.28 7.37 -7.59
N PRO A 375 -19.87 7.44 -8.87
CA PRO A 375 -20.60 8.21 -9.86
C PRO A 375 -22.07 7.84 -9.78
N PHE A 376 -22.96 8.83 -9.73
CA PHE A 376 -24.39 8.56 -9.72
C PHE A 376 -24.71 7.82 -11.02
N GLU A 377 -24.98 6.51 -10.94
CA GLU A 377 -25.52 5.79 -12.08
C GLU A 377 -26.82 6.51 -12.46
N LYS A 378 -26.80 7.22 -13.59
CA LYS A 378 -28.03 7.57 -14.29
C LYS A 378 -28.63 6.22 -14.66
N LYS A 379 -29.49 5.69 -13.79
CA LYS A 379 -30.33 4.55 -14.12
C LYS A 379 -30.97 4.90 -15.44
N SER A 380 -30.54 4.22 -16.51
CA SER A 380 -31.29 4.18 -17.75
C SER A 380 -32.71 3.84 -17.34
N SER A 381 -33.64 4.72 -17.67
CA SER A 381 -35.07 4.58 -17.40
C SER A 381 -35.61 3.37 -18.15
N GLN A 382 -35.28 2.15 -17.72
CA GLN A 382 -36.03 0.97 -18.09
C GLN A 382 -37.33 1.04 -17.30
N ALA A 383 -38.41 1.26 -18.05
CA ALA A 383 -39.79 1.22 -17.59
C ALA A 383 -40.16 -0.21 -17.12
N GLY A 384 -39.61 -0.62 -15.98
CA GLY A 384 -40.07 -1.77 -15.21
C GLY A 384 -41.00 -1.26 -14.13
N ALA A 385 -42.26 -1.68 -14.17
CA ALA A 385 -43.31 -1.30 -13.22
C ALA A 385 -42.89 -1.56 -11.76
N ARG A 386 -42.32 -0.54 -11.10
CA ARG A 386 -42.12 -0.56 -9.64
C ARG A 386 -43.50 -0.56 -8.99
N LYS A 387 -43.87 -1.67 -8.34
CA LYS A 387 -45.02 -1.72 -7.41
C LYS A 387 -44.87 -0.58 -6.40
N ARG A 388 -45.64 0.49 -6.58
CA ARG A 388 -45.65 1.64 -5.66
C ARG A 388 -46.15 1.14 -4.31
N LYS A 389 -45.32 1.26 -3.27
CA LYS A 389 -45.79 1.12 -1.88
C LYS A 389 -46.93 2.14 -1.67
N PRO A 390 -48.01 1.80 -0.95
CA PRO A 390 -49.12 2.73 -0.72
C PRO A 390 -48.58 3.98 -0.03
N ARG A 391 -48.71 5.14 -0.69
CA ARG A 391 -48.32 6.42 -0.10
C ARG A 391 -49.50 6.90 0.75
N TRP A 392 -49.39 6.72 2.05
CA TRP A 392 -50.37 7.23 3.00
C TRP A 392 -50.27 8.76 3.04
N ARG A 393 -51.40 9.48 2.96
CA ARG A 393 -51.44 10.96 2.95
C ARG A 393 -50.66 11.59 4.11
N LEU A 394 -50.65 10.93 5.27
CA LEU A 394 -50.03 11.39 6.52
C LEU A 394 -48.85 10.53 6.96
N GLY A 395 -48.18 9.85 6.01
CA GLY A 395 -46.94 9.12 6.28
C GLY A 395 -47.12 7.66 6.71
N ASN A 396 -48.11 7.33 7.54
CA ASN A 396 -48.45 5.95 7.93
C ASN A 396 -49.95 5.64 7.83
N LYS A 397 -50.31 4.38 8.01
CA LYS A 397 -51.67 3.86 7.82
C LYS A 397 -52.61 4.38 8.92
N GLU A 398 -52.11 4.46 10.13
CA GLU A 398 -52.83 4.82 11.35
C GLU A 398 -53.29 6.28 11.30
N LEU A 399 -52.40 7.19 10.92
CA LEU A 399 -52.73 8.62 10.75
C LEU A 399 -53.70 8.85 9.59
N ALA A 400 -53.55 8.11 8.49
CA ALA A 400 -54.47 8.21 7.36
C ALA A 400 -55.89 7.71 7.70
N GLN A 401 -56.02 6.72 8.57
CA GLN A 401 -57.32 6.23 9.07
C GLN A 401 -57.96 7.22 10.04
N LEU A 402 -57.17 7.79 10.96
CA LEU A 402 -57.65 8.77 11.93
C LEU A 402 -58.15 10.04 11.24
N TRP A 403 -57.45 10.49 10.21
CA TRP A 403 -57.85 11.64 9.40
C TRP A 403 -59.14 11.41 8.62
N LYS A 404 -59.28 10.24 7.99
CA LYS A 404 -60.54 9.85 7.34
C LYS A 404 -61.70 9.78 8.33
N TRP A 405 -61.46 9.28 9.54
CA TRP A 405 -62.48 9.22 10.57
C TRP A 405 -62.92 10.62 11.01
N ALA A 406 -61.99 11.57 11.15
CA ALA A 406 -62.29 12.96 11.47
C ALA A 406 -63.10 13.65 10.36
N GLU A 407 -62.76 13.41 9.08
CA GLU A 407 -63.53 13.93 7.92
C GLU A 407 -64.98 13.39 7.88
N LEU A 408 -65.20 12.16 8.33
CA LEU A 408 -66.52 11.51 8.35
C LEU A 408 -67.35 11.84 9.62
N ASN A 409 -66.76 12.46 10.63
CA ASN A 409 -67.42 12.81 11.89
C ASN A 409 -67.14 14.27 12.28
N PRO A 410 -67.55 15.25 11.44
CA PRO A 410 -67.25 16.67 11.68
C PRO A 410 -67.87 17.20 12.98
N ASP A 411 -68.99 16.62 13.43
CA ASP A 411 -69.69 17.01 14.67
C ASP A 411 -69.07 16.41 15.95
N ARG A 412 -68.03 15.58 15.81
CA ARG A 412 -67.14 15.18 16.92
C ARG A 412 -65.82 15.97 16.88
N GLY A 413 -65.89 17.21 16.40
CA GLY A 413 -64.76 18.12 16.34
C GLY A 413 -64.24 18.51 17.71
N LEU A 414 -62.95 18.23 17.93
CA LEU A 414 -62.01 19.11 18.64
C LEU A 414 -62.41 19.51 20.08
N VAL A 415 -62.52 18.53 20.98
CA VAL A 415 -62.21 18.80 22.40
C VAL A 415 -61.12 17.82 22.83
N GLN A 416 -59.99 18.39 23.25
CA GLN A 416 -58.94 17.77 24.08
C GLN A 416 -57.95 16.80 23.42
N ILE A 417 -57.15 17.29 22.47
CA ILE A 417 -55.72 16.90 22.42
C ILE A 417 -54.85 18.16 22.35
N CYS A 418 -55.02 19.02 23.34
CA CYS A 418 -53.99 19.94 23.78
C CYS A 418 -53.90 19.83 25.31
N CYS A 419 -52.71 19.49 25.78
CA CYS A 419 -52.26 19.49 27.19
C CYS A 419 -52.90 18.47 28.14
N LYS A 420 -52.21 17.33 28.31
CA LYS A 420 -51.99 16.47 29.50
C LYS A 420 -51.47 15.14 28.93
N SER A 421 -50.23 14.69 29.10
CA SER A 421 -49.40 14.69 30.29
C SER A 421 -47.94 14.44 29.87
N LEU A 422 -47.04 15.37 30.17
CA LEU A 422 -45.66 15.02 30.51
C LEU A 422 -45.69 14.44 31.94
N PRO A 423 -45.11 13.27 32.20
CA PRO A 423 -44.39 13.03 33.43
C PRO A 423 -42.92 13.46 33.24
N CYS A 424 -42.37 14.05 34.30
CA CYS A 424 -40.94 14.32 34.47
C CYS A 424 -40.07 13.09 34.26
#